data_AF-A0A4Q3J6L4-F1
#
_entry.id   AF-A0A4Q3J6L4-F1
#
_cell.length_a   1.000
_cell.length_b   1.000
_cell.length_c   1.000
_cell.angle_alpha   90.00
_cell.angle_beta   90.00
_cell.angle_gamma   90.00
#
_symmetry.space_group_name_H-M   'P 1'
#
loop_
_entity.id
_entity.type
_entity.pdbx_description
1 polymer ?
#
loop_
_entity_poly.entity_id
_entity_poly.type
_entity_poly.pdbx_seq_one_letter_code
_entity_poly.pdbx_strand_id
1 'polypeptide(L)'
;MHLCVDMQRMFAEDTDWHTPWMDRVLPQVVAIAERQRERTAFTRFIPLRDAEDGHGTWRRYYERWPRMTLNGLPSGMIDLLADLQRFVPPAWVIDKRHYSPWSMTELH
;
A
#
# COMPACT_ATOMS: atom_id res chain seq x y z
N MET A 1 7.79 9.36 15.07
CA MET A 1 6.77 8.48 14.48
C MET A 1 7.20 8.26 13.05
N HIS A 2 7.24 7.01 12.61
CA HIS A 2 7.59 6.62 11.25
C HIS A 2 6.31 6.21 10.53
N LEU A 3 5.97 6.89 9.43
CA LEU A 3 4.86 6.53 8.57
C LEU A 3 5.44 5.92 7.29
N CYS A 4 5.25 4.62 7.11
CA CYS A 4 5.70 3.88 5.94
C CYS A 4 4.52 3.72 4.97
N VAL A 5 4.60 4.40 3.84
CA VAL A 5 3.47 4.56 2.92
C VAL A 5 3.50 3.47 1.84
N ASP A 6 2.43 2.67 1.79
CA ASP A 6 2.06 1.81 0.66
C ASP A 6 3.16 0.87 0.16
N MET A 7 3.99 0.33 1.06
CA MET A 7 4.97 -0.70 0.72
C MET A 7 4.31 -2.08 0.64
N GLN A 8 3.46 -2.23 -0.38
CA GLN A 8 2.65 -3.41 -0.65
C GLN A 8 3.18 -4.21 -1.84
N ARG A 9 2.83 -5.49 -1.86
CA ARG A 9 3.25 -6.44 -2.91
C ARG A 9 2.87 -5.97 -4.32
N MET A 10 1.68 -5.41 -4.51
CA MET A 10 1.24 -4.91 -5.82
C MET A 10 2.14 -3.82 -6.41
N PHE A 11 2.92 -3.10 -5.58
CA PHE A 11 3.86 -2.09 -6.06
C PHE A 11 5.30 -2.61 -6.22
N ALA A 12 5.64 -3.75 -5.61
CA ALA A 12 6.98 -4.36 -5.73
C ALA A 12 7.06 -5.50 -6.75
N GLU A 13 5.95 -6.20 -6.98
CA GLU A 13 5.88 -7.32 -7.91
C GLU A 13 5.47 -6.86 -9.32
N ASP A 14 5.54 -7.79 -10.27
CA ASP A 14 5.23 -7.53 -11.68
C ASP A 14 3.72 -7.28 -11.89
N THR A 15 3.33 -6.02 -11.72
CA THR A 15 1.98 -5.50 -11.97
C THR A 15 2.04 -4.22 -12.79
N ASP A 16 0.88 -3.75 -13.25
CA ASP A 16 0.78 -2.47 -13.96
C ASP A 16 1.21 -1.26 -13.11
N TRP A 17 1.24 -1.40 -11.77
CA TRP A 17 1.75 -0.37 -10.84
C TRP A 17 3.11 -0.71 -10.25
N HIS A 18 3.84 -1.65 -10.85
CA HIS A 18 5.19 -2.00 -10.38
C HIS A 18 6.09 -0.75 -10.30
N THR A 19 6.74 -0.59 -9.17
CA THR A 19 7.69 0.48 -8.86
C THR A 19 9.09 -0.10 -8.64
N PRO A 20 9.96 -0.11 -9.67
CA PRO A 20 11.27 -0.77 -9.60
C PRO A 20 12.25 -0.22 -8.54
N TRP A 21 11.93 0.92 -7.94
CA TRP A 21 12.69 1.50 -6.85
C TRP A 21 12.35 0.89 -5.49
N MET A 22 11.22 0.17 -5.37
CA MET A 22 10.73 -0.38 -4.11
C MET A 22 11.72 -1.36 -3.47
N ASP A 23 12.25 -2.30 -4.26
CA ASP A 23 13.26 -3.25 -3.81
C ASP A 23 14.56 -2.57 -3.35
N ARG A 24 14.90 -1.44 -3.97
CA ARG A 24 16.13 -0.70 -3.65
C ARG A 24 16.02 0.01 -2.29
N VAL A 25 14.82 0.47 -1.92
CA VAL A 25 14.59 1.20 -0.66
C VAL A 25 14.17 0.27 0.49
N LEU A 26 13.65 -0.92 0.19
CA LEU A 26 13.17 -1.88 1.19
C LEU A 26 14.15 -2.13 2.34
N PRO A 27 15.47 -2.35 2.12
CA PRO A 27 16.40 -2.59 3.23
C PRO A 27 16.48 -1.40 4.22
N GLN A 28 16.38 -0.17 3.72
CA GLN A 28 16.43 1.03 4.57
C GLN A 28 15.14 1.18 5.38
N VAL A 29 13.99 0.90 4.76
CA VAL A 29 12.69 0.94 5.44
C VAL A 29 12.62 -0.12 6.54
N VAL A 30 13.11 -1.33 6.26
CA VAL A 30 13.23 -2.41 7.27
C VAL A 30 14.08 -1.95 8.45
N ALA A 31 15.24 -1.33 8.21
CA ALA A 31 16.11 -0.84 9.26
C ALA A 31 15.46 0.24 10.15
N ILE A 32 14.63 1.11 9.57
CA ILE A 32 13.88 2.13 10.32
C ILE A 32 12.77 1.47 11.15
N ALA A 33 11.98 0.59 10.53
CA ALA A 33 10.87 -0.10 11.19
C ALA A 33 11.35 -0.96 12.35
N GLU A 34 12.49 -1.65 12.20
CA GLU A 34 13.10 -2.47 13.26
C GLU A 34 13.51 -1.65 14.49
N ARG A 35 14.00 -0.42 14.29
CA ARG A 35 14.43 0.49 15.37
C ARG A 35 13.27 1.20 16.06
N GLN A 36 12.11 1.34 15.39
CA GLN A 36 10.97 2.13 15.88
C GLN A 36 9.65 1.38 15.78
N ARG A 37 9.64 0.08 16.08
CA ARG A 37 8.49 -0.83 15.88
C ARG A 37 7.18 -0.27 16.44
N GLU A 38 7.19 0.15 17.70
CA GLU A 38 6.01 0.70 18.41
C GLU A 38 5.59 2.11 17.94
N ARG A 39 6.46 2.79 17.18
CA ARG A 39 6.21 4.13 16.65
C ARG A 39 6.10 4.13 15.13
N THR A 40 5.89 2.97 14.53
CA THR A 40 5.74 2.78 13.09
C THR A 40 4.28 2.50 12.74
N ALA A 41 3.75 3.23 11.75
CA ALA A 41 2.49 2.94 11.10
C ALA A 41 2.76 2.66 9.61
N PHE A 42 2.21 1.56 9.10
CA PHE A 42 2.19 1.22 7.69
C PHE A 42 0.85 1.61 7.09
N THR A 43 0.82 2.26 5.93
CA THR A 43 -0.43 2.39 5.17
C THR A 43 -0.54 1.29 4.12
N ARG A 44 -1.77 0.85 3.87
CA ARG A 44 -2.12 0.03 2.72
C ARG A 44 -3.12 0.79 1.85
N PHE A 45 -2.76 1.01 0.60
CA PHE A 45 -3.72 1.39 -0.42
C PHE A 45 -4.63 0.18 -0.72
N ILE A 46 -5.93 0.38 -0.59
CA ILE A 46 -6.95 -0.62 -0.89
C ILE A 46 -7.64 -0.20 -2.19
N PRO A 47 -7.40 -0.90 -3.31
CA PRO A 47 -8.04 -0.58 -4.57
C PRO A 47 -9.56 -0.71 -4.51
N LEU A 48 -10.23 -0.18 -5.54
CA LEU A 48 -11.66 -0.44 -5.74
C LEU A 48 -11.88 -1.93 -6.01
N ARG A 49 -13.10 -2.42 -5.72
CA ARG A 49 -13.44 -3.81 -5.99
C ARG A 49 -13.42 -4.08 -7.49
N ASP A 50 -14.10 -3.22 -8.25
CA ASP A 50 -14.10 -3.21 -9.71
C ASP A 50 -13.91 -1.77 -10.24
N ALA A 51 -13.51 -1.62 -11.51
CA ALA A 51 -13.29 -0.32 -12.13
C ALA A 51 -14.59 0.51 -12.22
N GLU A 52 -15.72 -0.17 -12.36
CA GLU A 52 -17.07 0.42 -12.45
C GLU A 52 -17.53 1.05 -11.13
N ASP A 53 -16.97 0.64 -10.00
CA ASP A 53 -17.24 1.25 -8.69
C ASP A 53 -16.63 2.66 -8.56
N GLY A 54 -15.77 3.04 -9.51
CA GLY A 54 -15.12 4.34 -9.52
C GLY A 54 -16.05 5.47 -9.95
N HIS A 55 -15.81 6.66 -9.39
CA HIS A 55 -16.47 7.89 -9.82
C HIS A 55 -15.45 8.95 -10.23
N GLY A 56 -15.81 9.79 -11.21
CA GLY A 56 -14.96 10.90 -11.68
C GLY A 56 -13.57 10.45 -12.14
N THR A 57 -12.53 11.07 -11.57
CA THR A 57 -11.13 10.74 -11.88
C THR A 57 -10.77 9.30 -11.55
N TRP A 58 -11.32 8.73 -10.48
CA TRP A 58 -11.03 7.35 -10.09
C TRP A 58 -11.55 6.33 -11.11
N ARG A 59 -12.74 6.56 -11.67
CA ARG A 59 -13.27 5.70 -12.74
C ARG A 59 -12.31 5.66 -13.93
N ARG A 60 -11.90 6.83 -14.43
CA ARG A 60 -10.97 6.94 -15.57
C ARG A 60 -9.60 6.31 -15.25
N TYR A 61 -9.15 6.44 -14.01
CA TYR A 61 -7.92 5.84 -13.54
C TYR A 61 -8.00 4.31 -13.62
N TYR A 62 -9.05 3.69 -13.09
CA TYR A 62 -9.22 2.24 -13.17
C TYR A 62 -9.62 1.73 -14.56
N GLU A 63 -10.27 2.53 -15.40
CA GLU A 63 -10.47 2.19 -16.82
C GLU A 63 -9.12 2.05 -17.57
N ARG A 64 -8.09 2.81 -17.16
CA ARG A 64 -6.73 2.67 -17.70
C ARG A 64 -6.00 1.43 -17.17
N TRP A 65 -6.24 1.06 -15.92
CA TRP A 65 -5.63 -0.11 -15.25
C TRP A 65 -6.70 -1.04 -14.65
N PRO A 66 -7.51 -1.70 -15.49
CA PRO A 66 -8.69 -2.45 -15.01
C PRO A 66 -8.31 -3.70 -14.21
N ARG A 67 -7.07 -4.17 -14.34
CA ARG A 67 -6.54 -5.30 -13.56
C ARG A 67 -6.07 -4.90 -12.16
N MET A 68 -5.89 -3.61 -11.88
CA MET A 68 -5.40 -3.11 -10.59
C MET A 68 -6.53 -2.92 -9.56
N THR A 69 -7.58 -3.72 -9.64
CA THR A 69 -8.72 -3.74 -8.70
C THR A 69 -8.62 -4.94 -7.77
N LEU A 70 -9.40 -5.00 -6.69
CA LEU A 70 -9.38 -6.16 -5.78
C LEU A 70 -9.78 -7.47 -6.49
N ASN A 71 -10.71 -7.41 -7.44
CA ASN A 71 -11.10 -8.59 -8.22
C ASN A 71 -10.13 -8.88 -9.39
N GLY A 72 -9.38 -7.87 -9.85
CA GLY A 72 -8.43 -8.01 -10.95
C GLY A 72 -7.05 -8.51 -10.50
N LEU A 73 -6.63 -8.15 -9.29
CA LEU A 73 -5.36 -8.51 -8.69
C LEU A 73 -5.39 -9.94 -8.11
N PRO A 74 -4.25 -10.67 -8.17
CA PRO A 74 -4.07 -11.88 -7.37
C PRO A 74 -4.29 -11.64 -5.87
N SER A 75 -4.70 -12.69 -5.15
CA SER A 75 -4.89 -12.63 -3.70
C SER A 75 -3.60 -12.24 -2.97
N GLY A 76 -3.73 -11.41 -1.94
CA GLY A 76 -2.61 -10.94 -1.11
C GLY A 76 -1.78 -9.81 -1.73
N MET A 77 -2.12 -9.31 -2.92
CA MET A 77 -1.40 -8.20 -3.56
C MET A 77 -1.50 -6.88 -2.78
N ILE A 78 -2.55 -6.71 -1.98
CA ILE A 78 -2.71 -5.57 -1.08
C ILE A 78 -1.91 -5.72 0.22
N ASP A 79 -1.28 -6.87 0.47
CA ASP A 79 -0.54 -7.03 1.72
C ASP A 79 0.78 -6.26 1.66
N LEU A 80 1.29 -5.90 2.84
CA LEU A 80 2.65 -5.36 2.95
C LEU A 80 3.67 -6.38 2.43
N LEU A 81 4.84 -5.92 2.04
CA LEU A 81 5.97 -6.81 1.76
C LEU A 81 6.28 -7.68 3.00
N ALA A 82 6.63 -8.94 2.78
CA ALA A 82 6.82 -9.93 3.85
C ALA A 82 7.83 -9.45 4.92
N ASP A 83 8.90 -8.77 4.49
CA ASP A 83 9.92 -8.17 5.35
C ASP A 83 9.38 -7.10 6.32
N LEU A 84 8.23 -6.50 5.99
CA LEU A 84 7.55 -5.48 6.79
C LEU A 84 6.42 -6.06 7.64
N GLN A 85 5.73 -7.11 7.15
CA GLN A 85 4.65 -7.79 7.90
C GLN A 85 5.09 -8.30 9.27
N ARG A 86 6.35 -8.76 9.39
CA ARG A 86 6.93 -9.26 10.65
C ARG A 86 7.00 -8.21 11.78
N PHE A 87 6.82 -6.93 11.46
CA PHE A 87 6.80 -5.86 12.47
C PHE A 87 5.40 -5.57 13.01
N VAL A 88 4.36 -6.24 12.48
CA VAL A 88 2.96 -6.07 12.87
C VAL A 88 2.46 -7.34 13.56
N PRO A 89 2.11 -7.30 14.87
CA PRO A 89 2.32 -6.23 15.85
C PRO A 89 3.81 -6.11 16.30
N PRO A 90 4.25 -4.97 16.92
CA PRO A 90 3.44 -3.87 17.46
C PRO A 90 3.19 -2.69 16.52
N ALA A 91 3.80 -2.66 15.33
CA ALA A 91 3.52 -1.60 14.37
C ALA A 91 2.05 -1.63 13.91
N TRP A 92 1.50 -0.47 13.55
CA TRP A 92 0.11 -0.35 13.12
C TRP A 92 -0.04 -0.47 11.60
N VAL A 93 -1.23 -0.88 11.15
CA VAL A 93 -1.60 -0.88 9.74
C VAL A 93 -2.86 -0.04 9.55
N ILE A 94 -2.81 0.87 8.58
CA ILE A 94 -3.88 1.82 8.27
C ILE A 94 -4.29 1.62 6.81
N ASP A 95 -5.52 1.17 6.59
CA ASP A 95 -6.06 0.98 5.25
C ASP A 95 -6.63 2.30 4.73
N LYS A 96 -6.27 2.67 3.49
CA LYS A 96 -6.79 3.86 2.80
C LYS A 96 -7.21 3.53 1.38
N ARG A 97 -8.30 4.14 0.92
CA ARG A 97 -8.81 3.97 -0.46
C ARG A 97 -8.39 5.08 -1.41
N HIS A 98 -7.59 6.03 -0.93
CA HIS A 98 -7.17 7.21 -1.67
C HIS A 98 -5.64 7.37 -1.61
N TYR A 99 -5.08 8.09 -2.58
CA TYR A 99 -3.65 8.31 -2.69
C TYR A 99 -3.06 9.02 -1.47
N SER A 100 -3.74 10.05 -0.96
CA SER A 100 -3.27 10.82 0.18
C SER A 100 -3.38 10.00 1.48
N PRO A 101 -2.28 9.85 2.25
CA PRO A 101 -2.32 9.26 3.59
C PRO A 101 -2.80 10.23 4.68
N TRP A 102 -3.15 11.47 4.32
CA TRP A 102 -3.64 12.51 5.25
C TRP A 102 -5.11 12.84 5.02
N SER A 103 -5.63 12.60 3.82
CA SER A 103 -7.01 12.89 3.47
C SER A 103 -7.90 11.72 3.93
N MET A 104 -8.71 11.95 4.97
CA MET A 104 -9.68 10.98 5.55
C MET A 104 -9.10 9.78 6.32
N THR A 105 -7.90 9.91 6.87
CA THR A 105 -7.39 9.01 7.93
C THR A 105 -7.34 9.78 9.24
N GLU A 106 -7.51 9.14 10.40
CA GLU A 106 -7.35 9.79 11.73
C GLU A 106 -5.89 10.16 12.07
N LEU A 107 -4.99 10.18 11.07
CA LEU A 107 -3.64 10.69 11.17
C LEU A 107 -3.71 12.23 11.19
N HIS A 108 -3.67 12.80 12.40
CA HIS A 108 -3.50 14.22 12.67
C HIS A 108 -2.07 14.55 13.09
#